data_AF-A0A2M7ZLU7-F1
#
_entry.id   AF-A0A2M7ZLU7-F1
#
_cell.length_a   1.000
_cell.length_b   1.000
_cell.length_c   1.000
_cell.angle_alpha   90.00
_cell.angle_beta   90.00
_cell.angle_gamma   90.00
#
_symmetry.space_group_name_H-M   'P 1'
#
loop_
_entity.id
_entity.type
_entity.pdbx_description
1 polymer ?
#
loop_
_entity_poly.entity_id
_entity_poly.type
_entity_poly.pdbx_seq_one_letter_code
_entity_poly.pdbx_strand_id
1 'polypeptide(L)'
;MGLSVIFLNIGLVVSLIIWLNFNKSYTRRLSKLYLIGILIQIAHFFEEYYMGFYKELPSIFNANSWTGSQFIIFNIVWLIIFLLAAIGSFNNIKMSFLIVWFFILIGGIGNGIMHIGLSLLRKEYFPGTVTAVFLFIIGIIMIHNITSSFTTKENS
;
A
#
# COMPACT_ATOMS: atom_id res chain seq x y z
N MET A 1 18.41 -2.96 -6.22
CA MET A 1 17.53 -3.01 -5.03
C MET A 1 17.48 -1.71 -4.23
N GLY A 2 18.44 -0.78 -4.36
CA GLY A 2 18.51 0.42 -3.50
C GLY A 2 17.26 1.29 -3.47
N LEU A 3 16.79 1.78 -4.61
CA LEU A 3 15.69 2.77 -4.68
C LEU A 3 14.36 2.28 -4.10
N SER A 4 13.90 1.08 -4.50
CA SER A 4 12.66 0.50 -3.97
C SER A 4 12.74 0.29 -2.46
N VAL A 5 13.88 -0.21 -1.96
CA VAL A 5 14.10 -0.42 -0.52
C VAL A 5 14.14 0.91 0.24
N ILE A 6 14.79 1.94 -0.31
CA ILE A 6 14.80 3.29 0.29
C ILE A 6 13.37 3.83 0.39
N PHE A 7 12.59 3.75 -0.69
CA PHE A 7 11.20 4.22 -0.69
C PHE A 7 10.34 3.51 0.37
N LEU A 8 10.45 2.17 0.46
CA LEU A 8 9.75 1.38 1.46
C LEU A 8 10.20 1.74 2.89
N ASN A 9 11.50 1.92 3.11
CA ASN A 9 12.02 2.31 4.42
C ASN A 9 11.53 3.70 4.85
N ILE A 10 11.55 4.68 3.94
CA ILE A 10 11.00 6.02 4.19
C ILE A 10 9.50 5.90 4.54
N GLY A 11 8.77 5.12 3.75
CA GLY A 11 7.35 4.87 3.99
C GLY A 11 7.06 4.23 5.34
N LEU A 12 7.89 3.27 5.77
CA LEU A 12 7.77 2.63 7.07
C LEU A 12 8.09 3.59 8.21
N VAL A 13 9.11 4.44 8.07
CA VAL A 13 9.43 5.49 9.04
C VAL A 13 8.29 6.50 9.17
N VAL A 14 7.72 6.96 8.05
CA VAL A 14 6.56 7.87 8.07
C VAL A 14 5.37 7.20 8.76
N SER A 15 5.11 5.93 8.43
CA SER A 15 4.04 5.14 9.05
C SER A 15 4.27 4.94 10.56
N LEU A 16 5.52 4.76 10.98
CA LEU A 16 5.93 4.66 12.38
C LEU A 16 5.68 5.97 13.12
N ILE A 17 6.10 7.10 12.56
CA ILE A 17 5.87 8.42 13.15
C ILE A 17 4.37 8.66 13.33
N ILE A 18 3.57 8.39 12.30
CA ILE A 18 2.11 8.53 12.39
C ILE A 18 1.56 7.61 13.47
N TRP A 19 1.93 6.33 13.46
CA TRP A 19 1.45 5.37 14.46
C TRP A 19 1.80 5.77 15.90
N LEU A 20 3.01 6.27 16.15
CA LEU A 20 3.44 6.72 17.49
C LEU A 20 2.65 7.94 17.97
N ASN A 21 2.23 8.82 17.05
CA ASN A 21 1.49 10.04 17.38
C ASN A 21 -0.04 9.86 17.36
N PHE A 22 -0.55 8.78 16.76
CA PHE A 22 -1.98 8.50 16.65
C PHE A 22 -2.42 7.31 17.51
N ASN A 23 -2.95 7.61 18.69
CA ASN A 23 -3.43 6.61 19.65
C ASN A 23 -4.91 6.29 19.42
N LYS A 24 -5.22 5.59 18.31
CA LYS A 24 -6.59 5.14 17.99
C LYS A 24 -6.74 3.62 17.98
N SER A 25 -7.96 3.18 18.28
CA SER A 25 -8.38 1.80 18.14
C SER A 25 -8.95 1.54 16.75
N TYR A 26 -8.88 0.29 16.31
CA TYR A 26 -9.52 -0.14 15.08
C TYR A 26 -11.03 0.05 15.16
N THR A 27 -11.62 0.47 14.03
CA THR A 27 -13.05 0.28 13.80
C THR A 27 -13.24 -1.00 12.99
N ARG A 28 -14.32 -1.74 13.24
CA ARG A 28 -14.66 -2.92 12.43
C ARG A 28 -14.80 -2.58 10.94
N ARG A 29 -15.18 -1.34 10.62
CA ARG A 29 -15.23 -0.81 9.25
C ARG A 29 -13.83 -0.68 8.64
N LEU A 30 -12.87 -0.11 9.37
CA LEU A 30 -11.48 0.01 8.91
C LEU A 30 -10.86 -1.36 8.61
N SER A 31 -11.07 -2.35 9.48
CA SER A 31 -10.56 -3.72 9.25
C SER A 31 -11.16 -4.37 7.99
N LYS A 32 -12.45 -4.14 7.70
CA LYS A 32 -13.07 -4.62 6.46
C LYS A 32 -12.53 -3.91 5.23
N LEU A 33 -12.37 -2.58 5.28
CA LEU A 33 -11.78 -1.80 4.21
C LEU A 33 -10.34 -2.22 3.93
N TYR A 34 -9.58 -2.53 4.99
CA TYR A 34 -8.22 -3.04 4.87
C TYR A 34 -8.18 -4.40 4.16
N LEU A 35 -9.08 -5.32 4.50
CA LEU A 35 -9.20 -6.61 3.81
C LEU A 35 -9.54 -6.44 2.32
N ILE A 36 -10.46 -5.52 1.99
CA ILE A 36 -10.77 -5.17 0.60
C ILE A 36 -9.53 -4.61 -0.10
N GLY A 37 -8.78 -3.73 0.58
CA GLY A 37 -7.51 -3.21 0.09
C GLY A 37 -6.52 -4.32 -0.24
N ILE A 38 -6.36 -5.33 0.62
CA ILE A 38 -5.48 -6.48 0.36
C ILE A 38 -5.93 -7.25 -0.89
N LEU A 39 -7.23 -7.46 -1.11
CA LEU A 39 -7.73 -8.10 -2.33
C LEU A 39 -7.38 -7.29 -3.59
N ILE A 40 -7.50 -5.95 -3.52
CA ILE A 40 -7.08 -5.07 -4.60
C ILE A 40 -5.56 -5.15 -4.80
N GLN A 41 -4.76 -5.21 -3.73
CA GLN A 41 -3.31 -5.36 -3.80
C GLN A 41 -2.89 -6.67 -4.46
N ILE A 42 -3.63 -7.76 -4.22
CA ILE A 42 -3.41 -9.04 -4.91
C ILE A 42 -3.66 -8.86 -6.42
N ALA A 43 -4.79 -8.26 -6.80
CA ALA A 43 -5.08 -7.97 -8.21
C ALA A 43 -4.02 -7.06 -8.84
N HIS A 44 -3.53 -6.08 -8.10
CA HIS A 44 -2.46 -5.17 -8.52
C HIS A 44 -1.15 -5.90 -8.79
N PHE A 45 -0.72 -6.73 -7.85
CA PHE A 45 0.45 -7.59 -8.03
C PHE A 45 0.31 -8.48 -9.28
N PHE A 46 -0.87 -9.04 -9.54
CA PHE A 46 -1.12 -9.82 -10.76
C PHE A 46 -0.94 -8.98 -12.02
N GLU A 47 -1.56 -7.80 -12.09
CA GLU A 47 -1.43 -6.88 -13.22
C GLU A 47 0.04 -6.50 -13.46
N GLU A 48 0.76 -6.10 -12.41
CA GLU A 48 2.18 -5.76 -12.48
C GLU A 48 3.05 -6.92 -12.99
N TYR A 49 2.79 -8.14 -12.51
CA TYR A 49 3.53 -9.33 -12.92
C TYR A 49 3.31 -9.65 -14.40
N TYR A 50 2.05 -9.74 -14.84
CA TYR A 50 1.72 -10.11 -16.21
C TYR A 50 2.15 -9.04 -17.22
N MET A 51 2.05 -7.76 -16.84
CA MET A 51 2.40 -6.64 -17.73
C MET A 51 3.89 -6.26 -17.63
N GLY A 52 4.69 -6.98 -16.83
CA GLY A 52 6.15 -6.84 -16.85
C GLY A 52 6.72 -5.66 -16.06
N PHE A 53 5.99 -5.15 -15.06
CA PHE A 53 6.43 -4.06 -14.18
C PHE A 53 7.85 -4.24 -13.62
N TYR A 54 8.18 -5.47 -13.22
CA TYR A 54 9.47 -5.85 -12.66
C TYR A 54 10.66 -5.67 -13.62
N LYS A 55 10.39 -5.52 -14.92
CA LYS A 55 11.37 -5.13 -15.94
C LYS A 55 11.31 -3.64 -16.24
N GLU A 56 10.10 -3.11 -16.40
CA GLU A 56 9.88 -1.73 -16.82
C GLU A 56 10.30 -0.70 -15.76
N LEU A 57 9.88 -0.86 -14.51
CA LEU A 57 10.19 0.13 -13.47
C LEU A 57 11.71 0.30 -13.28
N PRO A 58 12.53 -0.76 -13.14
CA PRO A 58 13.98 -0.59 -13.04
C PRO A 58 14.61 0.09 -14.26
N SER A 59 14.09 -0.16 -15.47
CA SER A 59 14.63 0.43 -16.70
C SER A 59 14.53 1.95 -16.73
N ILE A 60 13.47 2.54 -16.14
CA ILE A 60 13.30 4.00 -16.01
C ILE A 60 14.43 4.64 -15.20
N PHE A 61 14.98 3.91 -14.23
CA PHE A 61 16.06 4.38 -13.35
C PHE A 61 17.45 3.89 -13.79
N ASN A 62 17.58 3.33 -14.99
CA ASN A 62 18.81 2.66 -15.46
C ASN A 62 19.33 1.61 -14.46
N ALA A 63 18.42 0.94 -13.75
CA ALA A 63 18.74 -0.08 -12.76
C ALA A 63 18.51 -1.48 -13.34
N ASN A 64 19.21 -2.47 -12.77
CA ASN A 64 19.04 -3.86 -13.17
C ASN A 64 17.59 -4.33 -12.96
N SER A 65 16.98 -4.87 -14.01
CA SER A 65 15.67 -5.51 -13.95
C SER A 65 15.66 -6.66 -12.94
N TRP A 66 14.51 -6.87 -12.32
CA TRP A 66 14.34 -7.99 -11.42
C TRP A 66 14.03 -9.25 -12.22
N THR A 67 14.31 -10.42 -11.65
CA THR A 67 13.71 -11.65 -12.17
C THR A 67 12.25 -11.75 -11.74
N GLY A 68 11.43 -12.47 -12.50
CA GLY A 68 10.04 -12.72 -12.11
C GLY A 68 9.94 -13.36 -10.72
N SER A 69 10.84 -14.29 -10.40
CA SER A 69 10.88 -14.94 -9.08
C SER A 69 11.20 -13.96 -7.95
N GLN A 70 12.15 -13.04 -8.14
CA GLN A 70 12.46 -12.01 -7.14
C GLN A 70 11.24 -11.13 -6.86
N PHE A 71 10.53 -10.71 -7.91
CA PHE A 71 9.33 -9.90 -7.79
C PHE A 71 8.18 -10.63 -7.09
N ILE A 72 7.96 -11.91 -7.43
CA ILE A 72 6.96 -12.75 -6.77
C ILE A 72 7.28 -12.92 -5.28
N ILE A 73 8.50 -13.33 -4.94
CA ILE A 73 8.90 -13.56 -3.54
C ILE A 73 8.71 -12.29 -2.72
N PHE A 74 9.17 -11.15 -3.25
CA PHE A 74 9.03 -9.86 -2.60
C PHE A 74 7.56 -9.51 -2.31
N ASN A 75 6.68 -9.67 -3.30
CA ASN A 75 5.26 -9.36 -3.13
C ASN A 75 4.55 -10.36 -2.20
N ILE A 76 4.86 -11.65 -2.28
CA ILE A 76 4.28 -12.66 -1.39
C ILE A 76 4.65 -12.38 0.07
N VAL A 77 5.91 -12.00 0.35
CA VAL A 77 6.32 -11.63 1.72
C VAL A 77 5.49 -10.46 2.25
N TRP A 78 5.28 -9.41 1.45
CA TRP A 78 4.44 -8.29 1.83
C TRP A 78 2.96 -8.66 2.00
N LEU A 79 2.41 -9.50 1.11
CA LEU A 79 1.03 -9.99 1.24
C LEU A 79 0.83 -10.78 2.53
N ILE A 80 1.80 -11.62 2.93
CA ILE A 80 1.77 -12.33 4.20
C ILE A 80 1.77 -11.34 5.37
N ILE A 81 2.65 -10.33 5.35
CA ILE A 81 2.72 -9.29 6.38
C ILE A 81 1.38 -8.53 6.47
N PHE A 82 0.75 -8.19 5.35
CA PHE A 82 -0.54 -7.52 5.31
C PHE A 82 -1.68 -8.40 5.84
N LEU A 83 -1.69 -9.69 5.50
CA LEU A 83 -2.67 -10.64 6.05
C LEU A 83 -2.53 -10.82 7.56
N LEU A 84 -1.31 -10.93 8.08
CA LEU A 84 -1.05 -10.97 9.52
C LEU A 84 -1.51 -9.69 10.21
N ALA A 85 -1.27 -8.53 9.60
CA ALA A 85 -1.79 -7.26 10.09
C ALA A 85 -3.32 -7.20 10.04
N ALA A 86 -3.96 -7.83 9.06
CA ALA A 86 -5.42 -7.87 8.96
C ALA A 86 -6.00 -8.68 10.12
N ILE A 87 -5.42 -9.85 10.43
CA ILE A 87 -5.76 -10.65 11.61
C ILE A 87 -5.55 -9.81 12.88
N GLY A 88 -4.40 -9.14 13.00
CA GLY A 88 -4.12 -8.25 14.13
C GLY A 88 -5.15 -7.12 14.27
N SER A 89 -5.65 -6.59 13.15
CA SER A 89 -6.64 -5.51 13.14
C SER A 89 -7.99 -5.95 13.71
N PHE A 90 -8.45 -7.17 13.38
CA PHE A 90 -9.69 -7.72 13.93
C PHE A 90 -9.56 -8.08 15.42
N ASN A 91 -8.34 -8.35 15.88
CA ASN A 91 -8.03 -8.67 17.28
C ASN A 91 -7.54 -7.46 18.09
N ASN A 92 -7.64 -6.23 17.56
CA ASN A 92 -7.18 -4.99 18.20
C ASN A 92 -5.69 -5.00 18.64
N ILE A 93 -4.83 -5.71 17.92
CA ILE A 93 -3.38 -5.72 18.20
C ILE A 93 -2.77 -4.39 17.75
N LYS A 94 -2.32 -3.56 18.70
CA LYS A 94 -1.78 -2.20 18.42
C LYS A 94 -0.70 -2.15 17.35
N MET A 95 0.21 -3.14 17.36
CA MET A 95 1.34 -3.18 16.42
C MET A 95 0.89 -3.37 14.97
N SER A 96 -0.25 -4.01 14.73
CA SER A 96 -0.77 -4.16 13.35
C SER A 96 -1.11 -2.80 12.71
N PHE A 97 -1.37 -1.76 13.52
CA PHE A 97 -1.78 -0.44 13.04
C PHE A 97 -0.65 0.26 12.28
N LEU A 98 0.61 -0.03 12.64
CA LEU A 98 1.78 0.40 11.88
C LEU A 98 1.72 -0.12 10.44
N ILE A 99 1.45 -1.42 10.28
CA ILE A 99 1.40 -2.07 8.97
C ILE A 99 0.17 -1.61 8.17
N VAL A 100 -0.95 -1.35 8.83
CA VAL A 100 -2.13 -0.75 8.18
C VAL A 100 -1.82 0.65 7.65
N TRP A 101 -1.12 1.49 8.43
CA TRP A 101 -0.66 2.79 7.94
C TRP A 101 0.30 2.67 6.76
N PHE A 102 1.26 1.76 6.85
CA PHE A 102 2.18 1.48 5.76
C PHE A 102 1.45 1.07 4.49
N PHE A 103 0.46 0.18 4.62
CA PHE A 103 -0.38 -0.21 3.50
C PHE A 103 -1.14 0.97 2.91
N ILE A 104 -1.78 1.81 3.73
CA ILE A 104 -2.54 2.98 3.25
C ILE A 104 -1.63 3.93 2.46
N LEU A 105 -0.48 4.30 3.04
CA LEU A 105 0.38 5.34 2.51
C LEU A 105 1.21 4.86 1.31
N ILE A 106 1.78 3.66 1.41
CA ILE A 106 2.70 3.15 0.39
C ILE A 106 1.97 2.22 -0.56
N GLY A 107 1.29 1.19 -0.02
CA GLY A 107 0.52 0.24 -0.83
C GLY A 107 -0.65 0.88 -1.58
N GLY A 108 -1.36 1.81 -0.94
CA GLY A 108 -2.51 2.51 -1.50
C GLY A 108 -2.12 3.74 -2.30
N ILE A 109 -1.82 4.82 -1.57
CA ILE A 109 -1.63 6.16 -2.13
C ILE A 109 -0.34 6.24 -2.96
N GLY A 110 0.78 5.72 -2.43
CA GLY A 110 2.08 5.73 -3.08
C GLY A 110 2.06 5.02 -4.43
N ASN A 111 1.58 3.77 -4.46
CA ASN A 111 1.38 3.03 -5.71
C ASN A 111 0.45 3.80 -6.66
N GLY A 112 -0.71 4.24 -6.18
CA GLY A 112 -1.64 5.06 -6.96
C GLY A 112 -0.98 6.22 -7.69
N ILE A 113 -0.28 7.09 -6.95
CA ILE A 113 0.41 8.26 -7.50
C ILE A 113 1.50 7.84 -8.49
N MET A 114 2.31 6.83 -8.14
CA MET A 114 3.42 6.38 -8.98
C MET A 114 2.94 5.86 -10.34
N HIS A 115 2.00 4.91 -10.36
CA HIS A 115 1.56 4.31 -11.62
C HIS A 115 0.77 5.30 -12.49
N ILE A 116 -0.11 6.11 -11.89
CA ILE A 116 -0.83 7.16 -12.61
C ILE A 116 0.16 8.18 -13.18
N GLY A 117 1.10 8.65 -12.37
CA GLY A 117 2.13 9.60 -12.79
C GLY A 117 2.99 9.07 -13.93
N LEU A 118 3.48 7.83 -13.83
CA LEU A 118 4.30 7.20 -14.87
C LEU A 118 3.52 6.96 -16.17
N SER A 119 2.26 6.56 -16.07
CA SER A 119 1.38 6.41 -17.23
C SER A 119 1.17 7.74 -17.96
N LEU A 120 0.91 8.82 -17.21
CA LEU A 120 0.76 10.17 -17.76
C LEU A 120 2.05 10.70 -18.38
N LEU A 121 3.19 10.52 -17.71
CA LEU A 121 4.49 10.99 -18.19
C LEU A 121 4.93 10.27 -19.46
N ARG A 122 4.67 8.96 -19.56
CA ARG A 122 4.98 8.16 -20.75
C ARG A 122 3.96 8.32 -21.88
N LYS A 123 2.78 8.88 -21.58
CA LYS A 123 1.61 8.94 -22.49
C LYS A 123 1.19 7.56 -23.00
N GLU A 124 1.47 6.54 -22.19
CA GLU A 124 1.26 5.13 -22.49
C GLU A 124 0.81 4.43 -21.21
N TYR A 125 0.15 3.29 -21.36
CA TYR A 125 -0.19 2.47 -20.22
C TYR A 125 1.09 1.98 -19.51
N PHE A 126 1.17 2.22 -18.20
CA PHE A 126 2.22 1.67 -17.36
C PHE A 126 1.71 0.44 -16.59
N PRO A 127 2.45 -0.68 -16.54
CA PRO A 127 2.05 -1.89 -15.80
C PRO A 127 1.57 -1.58 -14.38
N GLY A 128 0.35 -1.99 -14.02
CA GLY A 128 -0.24 -1.74 -12.69
C GLY A 128 -1.15 -0.52 -12.60
N THR A 129 -1.28 0.30 -13.65
CA THR A 129 -2.07 1.54 -13.61
C THR A 129 -3.54 1.33 -13.27
N VAL A 130 -4.21 0.31 -13.82
CA VAL A 130 -5.67 0.16 -13.63
C VAL A 130 -5.98 -0.18 -12.18
N THR A 131 -5.33 -1.21 -11.65
CA THR A 131 -5.47 -1.60 -10.25
C THR A 131 -4.92 -0.56 -9.27
N ALA A 132 -3.88 0.19 -9.63
CA ALA A 132 -3.33 1.26 -8.79
C ALA A 132 -4.34 2.39 -8.53
N VAL A 133 -5.25 2.69 -9.48
CA VAL A 133 -6.35 3.65 -9.24
C VAL A 133 -7.25 3.19 -8.11
N PHE A 134 -7.59 1.89 -8.07
CA PHE A 134 -8.41 1.34 -6.99
C PHE A 134 -7.66 1.33 -5.65
N LEU A 135 -6.34 1.06 -5.66
CA LEU A 135 -5.47 1.19 -4.48
C LEU A 135 -5.42 2.62 -3.94
N PHE A 136 -5.34 3.61 -4.83
CA PHE A 136 -5.41 5.02 -4.45
C PHE A 136 -6.73 5.33 -3.75
N ILE A 137 -7.86 4.97 -4.38
CA ILE A 137 -9.20 5.24 -3.88
C ILE A 137 -9.41 4.58 -2.51
N ILE A 138 -9.08 3.29 -2.35
CA ILE A 138 -9.25 2.61 -1.05
C ILE A 138 -8.35 3.23 0.03
N GLY A 139 -7.13 3.65 -0.31
CA GLY A 139 -6.23 4.38 0.58
C GLY A 139 -6.87 5.67 1.10
N ILE A 140 -7.44 6.49 0.22
CA ILE A 140 -8.14 7.74 0.60
C ILE A 140 -9.37 7.44 1.46
N ILE A 141 -10.17 6.43 1.13
CA ILE A 141 -11.35 6.03 1.92
C ILE A 141 -10.93 5.59 3.33
N MET A 142 -9.82 4.85 3.46
CA MET A 142 -9.30 4.42 4.75
C MET A 142 -8.80 5.59 5.59
N ILE A 143 -8.07 6.54 4.99
CA ILE A 143 -7.68 7.79 5.68
C ILE A 143 -8.93 8.52 6.15
N HIS A 144 -9.91 8.72 5.28
CA HIS A 144 -11.15 9.40 5.63
C HIS A 144 -11.87 8.70 6.79
N ASN A 145 -11.90 7.37 6.83
CA ASN A 145 -12.51 6.63 7.94
C ASN A 145 -11.75 6.81 9.27
N ILE A 146 -10.43 6.86 9.22
CA ILE A 146 -9.59 7.14 10.39
C ILE A 146 -9.81 8.59 10.84
N THR A 147 -9.95 9.54 9.91
CA THR A 147 -10.09 10.95 10.26
C THR A 147 -11.49 11.34 10.72
N SER A 148 -12.54 10.82 10.09
CA SER A 148 -13.93 11.06 10.48
C SER A 148 -14.26 10.56 11.89
N SER A 149 -13.48 9.59 12.40
CA SER A 149 -13.61 9.16 13.79
C SER A 149 -12.95 10.12 14.80
N PHE A 150 -12.27 11.20 14.37
CA PHE A 150 -11.80 12.28 15.27
C PHE A 150 -12.96 13.23 15.59
N THR A 151 -13.69 13.68 14.58
CA THR A 151 -14.73 14.71 14.70
C THR A 151 -15.93 14.27 15.55
N THR A 152 -16.19 12.97 15.64
CA THR A 152 -17.31 12.45 16.46
C THR A 152 -16.99 12.34 17.94
N LYS A 153 -15.70 12.34 18.35
CA LYS A 153 -15.31 12.23 19.77
C LYS A 153 -15.14 13.58 20.46
N GLU A 154 -14.97 14.68 19.72
CA GLU A 154 -14.85 16.03 20.29
C GLU A 154 -16.23 16.69 20.56
N ASN A 155 -17.33 16.09 20.09
CA ASN A 155 -18.70 16.60 20.24
C ASN A 155 -19.57 15.78 21.21
N SER A 156 -18.97 14.93 22.06
CA SER A 156 -19.67 14.10 23.05
C SER A 156 -19.04 14.28 24.43
#